data_AF-A0A4Z1GEC3-F1
#
_entry.id   AF-A0A4Z1GEC3-F1
#
_cell.length_a   1.000
_cell.length_b   1.000
_cell.length_c   1.000
_cell.angle_alpha   90.00
_cell.angle_beta   90.00
_cell.angle_gamma   90.00
#
_symmetry.space_group_name_H-M   'P 1'
#
loop_
_entity.id
_entity.type
_entity.pdbx_description
1 polymer ?
#
loop_
_entity_poly.entity_id
_entity_poly.type
_entity_poly.pdbx_seq_one_letter_code
_entity_poly.pdbx_strand_id
1 'polypeptide(L)'
;MALKQLEKETTASTKWGPIVVFNGTNYPVFEHSVVMSMAAANALGFLDDTETIVAVPAETGSDMQWRIYQSYIKRKGYAISILNSAINDIQRAAIVELIQAGDIAGSWNKLVAMDQTQHPSFVANVRKIFHEETFDPETQTIRQFIDILLSHQITLSKSKHGICDLELKSVLLEKLPNTGIWRYLRVSAIYKRLSLEDTILHLVVMASLPIPKSDTNDGDAVNASVKKNDKRRGGEMNRFDKGTRTKSII
;
A
#
# COMPACT_ATOMS: atom_id res chain seq x y z
N MET A 1 -16.25 3.98 -17.08
CA MET A 1 -16.26 5.20 -16.24
C MET A 1 -15.24 4.98 -15.15
N ALA A 2 -14.09 5.64 -15.26
CA ALA A 2 -13.00 5.53 -14.30
C ALA A 2 -13.46 6.14 -12.98
N LEU A 3 -13.50 5.34 -11.91
CA LEU A 3 -13.50 5.90 -10.57
C LEU A 3 -12.21 6.72 -10.47
N LYS A 4 -12.34 8.00 -10.12
CA LYS A 4 -11.21 8.84 -9.72
C LYS A 4 -10.25 7.98 -8.87
N GLN A 5 -8.95 8.10 -9.14
CA GLN A 5 -7.89 7.73 -8.21
C GLN A 5 -8.41 7.92 -6.79
N LEU A 6 -8.31 6.87 -5.96
CA LEU A 6 -8.48 6.93 -4.50
C LEU A 6 -8.03 8.34 -4.06
N GLU A 7 -9.01 9.23 -3.79
CA GLU A 7 -8.70 10.64 -3.61
C GLU A 7 -7.70 10.70 -2.47
N LYS A 8 -6.48 11.19 -2.75
CA LYS A 8 -5.38 11.23 -1.80
C LYS A 8 -5.94 11.67 -0.45
N GLU A 9 -5.81 10.80 0.56
CA GLU A 9 -6.41 11.04 1.87
C GLU A 9 -6.04 12.45 2.32
N THR A 10 -7.06 13.29 2.46
CA THR A 10 -6.86 14.67 2.89
C THR A 10 -6.59 14.61 4.38
N THR A 11 -5.43 15.13 4.80
CA THR A 11 -5.05 15.16 6.20
C THR A 11 -4.98 16.59 6.69
N ALA A 12 -5.43 16.80 7.93
CA ALA A 12 -5.28 18.03 8.68
C ALA A 12 -4.20 17.82 9.76
N SER A 13 -3.23 18.73 9.82
CA SER A 13 -2.22 18.71 10.88
C SER A 13 -2.76 19.33 12.15
N THR A 14 -2.75 18.56 13.24
CA THR A 14 -3.07 19.09 14.58
C THR A 14 -1.85 19.02 15.50
N LYS A 15 -1.99 19.60 16.69
CA LYS A 15 -0.96 19.49 17.74
C LYS A 15 -0.69 18.04 18.15
N TRP A 16 -1.65 17.13 17.96
CA TRP A 16 -1.59 15.74 18.39
C TRP A 16 -1.24 14.76 17.27
N GLY A 17 -0.98 15.27 16.07
CA GLY A 17 -0.62 14.48 14.90
C GLY A 17 -1.50 14.78 13.68
N PRO A 18 -1.24 14.08 12.57
CA PRO A 18 -2.08 14.15 11.38
C PRO A 18 -3.42 13.47 11.67
N ILE A 19 -4.50 14.13 11.26
CA ILE A 19 -5.85 13.60 11.32
C ILE A 19 -6.38 13.48 9.91
N VAL A 20 -6.97 12.34 9.59
CA VAL A 20 -7.59 12.13 8.28
C VAL A 20 -8.93 12.86 8.27
N VAL A 21 -9.19 13.63 7.22
CA VAL A 21 -10.46 14.30 7.02
C VAL A 21 -11.49 13.29 6.52
N PHE A 22 -12.62 13.24 7.19
CA PHE A 22 -13.70 12.33 6.85
C PHE A 22 -14.32 12.69 5.49
N ASN A 23 -14.52 11.69 4.63
CA ASN A 23 -15.16 11.86 3.32
C ASN A 23 -16.38 10.93 3.12
N GLY A 24 -16.81 10.20 4.16
CA GLY A 24 -17.91 9.24 4.10
C GLY A 24 -17.50 7.82 3.72
N THR A 25 -16.39 7.63 3.02
CA THR A 25 -15.93 6.32 2.51
C THR A 25 -14.65 5.82 3.18
N ASN A 26 -13.95 6.68 3.92
CA ASN A 26 -12.71 6.38 4.63
C ASN A 26 -12.91 6.19 6.15
N TYR A 27 -14.11 5.84 6.60
CA TYR A 27 -14.46 5.85 8.03
C TYR A 27 -13.46 5.10 8.93
N PRO A 28 -12.99 3.86 8.62
CA PRO A 28 -12.04 3.17 9.49
C PRO A 28 -10.72 3.93 9.72
N VAL A 29 -10.18 4.59 8.69
CA VAL A 29 -8.93 5.36 8.79
C VAL A 29 -9.17 6.69 9.51
N PHE A 30 -10.26 7.37 9.17
CA PHE A 30 -10.73 8.57 9.86
C PHE A 30 -10.85 8.30 11.37
N GLU A 31 -11.58 7.24 11.72
CA GLU A 31 -11.87 6.89 13.10
C GLU A 31 -10.59 6.63 13.89
N HIS A 32 -9.69 5.81 13.35
CA HIS A 32 -8.41 5.53 13.97
C HIS A 32 -7.60 6.82 14.21
N SER A 33 -7.55 7.73 13.24
CA SER A 33 -6.80 8.99 13.37
C SER A 33 -7.36 9.93 14.44
N VAL A 34 -8.69 9.99 14.57
CA VAL A 34 -9.38 10.79 15.60
C VAL A 34 -9.18 10.17 16.98
N VAL A 35 -9.39 8.85 17.13
CA VAL A 35 -9.21 8.14 18.41
C VAL A 35 -7.79 8.30 18.94
N MET A 36 -6.79 8.15 18.07
CA MET A 36 -5.38 8.34 18.45
C MET A 36 -5.09 9.78 18.90
N SER A 37 -5.63 10.77 18.18
CA SER A 37 -5.47 12.19 18.54
C SER A 37 -6.17 12.54 19.85
N MET A 38 -7.37 12.00 20.07
CA MET A 38 -8.12 12.16 21.33
C MET A 38 -7.39 11.54 22.50
N ALA A 39 -6.82 10.34 22.33
CA ALA A 39 -6.01 9.67 23.34
C ALA A 39 -4.77 10.52 23.69
N ALA A 40 -4.05 11.03 22.69
CA ALA A 40 -2.91 11.92 22.89
C ALA A 40 -3.29 13.26 23.56
N ALA A 41 -4.51 13.73 23.36
CA ALA A 41 -5.05 14.92 24.03
C ALA A 41 -5.63 14.65 25.43
N ASN A 42 -5.61 13.38 25.89
CA ASN A 42 -6.31 12.92 27.09
C ASN A 42 -7.81 13.21 27.08
N ALA A 43 -8.43 13.24 25.89
CA ALA A 43 -9.82 13.64 25.68
C ALA A 43 -10.70 12.50 25.15
N LEU A 44 -10.21 11.26 25.21
CA LEU A 44 -10.91 10.08 24.68
C LEU A 44 -12.27 9.85 25.36
N GLY A 45 -12.38 10.14 26.65
CA GLY A 45 -13.62 9.96 27.42
C GLY A 45 -14.81 10.78 26.90
N PHE A 46 -14.57 11.80 26.08
CA PHE A 46 -15.64 12.59 25.46
C PHE A 46 -16.26 11.90 24.24
N LEU A 47 -15.63 10.88 23.66
CA LEU A 47 -16.19 10.12 22.53
C LEU A 47 -17.15 9.01 22.98
N ASP A 48 -16.91 8.43 24.15
CA ASP A 48 -17.63 7.24 24.67
C ASP A 48 -18.47 7.54 25.93
N ASP A 49 -18.69 8.83 26.23
CA ASP A 49 -19.42 9.31 27.42
C ASP A 49 -18.86 8.81 28.76
N THR A 50 -17.59 8.40 28.81
CA THR A 50 -16.92 8.00 30.06
C THR A 50 -16.28 9.19 30.80
N GLU A 51 -16.16 10.35 30.16
CA GLU A 51 -15.63 11.56 30.81
C GLU A 51 -16.57 12.02 31.93
N THR A 52 -16.01 12.19 33.13
CA THR A 52 -16.78 12.69 34.26
C THR A 52 -17.11 14.17 34.06
N ILE A 53 -18.40 14.50 33.98
CA ILE A 53 -18.87 15.88 33.89
C ILE A 53 -18.50 16.63 35.17
N VAL A 54 -17.79 17.75 35.00
CA VAL A 54 -17.39 18.63 36.11
C VAL A 54 -18.26 19.88 36.08
N ALA A 55 -19.02 20.11 37.16
CA ALA A 55 -19.79 21.34 37.34
C ALA A 55 -18.86 22.53 37.60
N VAL A 56 -19.32 23.73 37.24
CA VAL A 56 -18.62 24.98 37.57
C VAL A 56 -18.53 25.08 39.09
N PRO A 57 -17.32 25.23 39.67
CA PRO A 57 -17.17 25.44 41.10
C PRO A 57 -17.83 26.74 41.55
N ALA A 58 -18.35 26.77 42.78
CA ALA A 58 -18.79 28.03 43.39
C ALA A 58 -17.61 29.01 43.54
N GLU A 59 -17.89 30.30 43.65
CA GLU A 59 -16.85 31.33 43.87
C GLU A 59 -16.03 31.06 45.14
N THR A 60 -16.66 30.48 46.16
CA THR A 60 -16.01 30.04 47.41
C THR A 60 -15.40 28.65 47.34
N GLY A 61 -15.36 28.05 46.14
CA GLY A 61 -14.80 26.72 45.89
C GLY A 61 -13.29 26.68 46.12
N SER A 62 -12.76 25.49 46.37
CA SER A 62 -11.32 25.33 46.60
C SER A 62 -10.53 25.49 45.29
N ASP A 63 -9.27 25.93 45.40
CA ASP A 63 -8.35 26.00 44.25
C ASP A 63 -8.24 24.66 43.50
N MET A 64 -8.37 23.54 44.23
CA MET A 64 -8.36 22.21 43.63
C MET A 64 -9.59 21.96 42.75
N GLN A 65 -10.78 22.37 43.17
CA GLN A 65 -12.00 22.27 42.36
C GLN A 65 -11.89 23.11 41.08
N TRP A 66 -11.37 24.33 41.20
CA TRP A 66 -11.10 25.19 40.05
C TRP A 66 -10.09 24.58 39.08
N ARG A 67 -9.01 23.97 39.58
CA ARG A 67 -8.04 23.27 38.72
C ARG A 67 -8.64 22.09 37.97
N ILE A 68 -9.50 21.30 38.62
CA ILE A 68 -10.19 20.17 37.98
C ILE A 68 -11.13 20.69 36.88
N TYR A 69 -11.94 21.72 37.17
CA TYR A 69 -12.83 22.33 36.18
C TYR A 69 -12.07 22.91 34.98
N GLN A 70 -10.98 23.64 35.21
CA GLN A 70 -10.15 24.19 34.13
C GLN A 70 -9.52 23.08 33.27
N SER A 71 -9.07 21.98 33.89
CA SER A 71 -8.58 20.81 33.17
C SER A 71 -9.67 20.20 32.28
N TYR A 72 -10.88 20.02 32.82
CA TYR A 72 -12.04 19.51 32.09
C TYR A 72 -12.39 20.39 30.88
N ILE A 73 -12.54 21.70 31.06
CA ILE A 73 -12.86 22.64 29.96
C ILE A 73 -11.75 22.64 28.89
N LYS A 74 -10.49 22.57 29.30
CA LYS A 74 -9.35 22.50 28.39
C LYS A 74 -9.40 21.24 27.51
N ARG A 75 -9.64 20.07 28.11
CA ARG A 75 -9.76 18.81 27.36
C ARG A 75 -11.00 18.78 26.47
N LYS A 76 -12.12 19.36 26.92
CA LYS A 76 -13.32 19.56 26.09
C LYS A 76 -13.01 20.39 24.84
N GLY A 77 -12.27 21.50 25.00
CA GLY A 77 -11.81 22.32 23.87
C GLY A 77 -10.88 21.58 22.92
N TYR A 78 -10.02 20.69 23.43
CA TYR A 78 -9.18 19.83 22.60
C TYR A 78 -10.00 18.86 21.76
N ALA A 79 -10.98 18.20 22.36
CA ALA A 79 -11.87 17.30 21.64
C ALA A 79 -12.63 18.00 20.50
N ILE A 80 -13.19 19.18 20.78
CA ILE A 80 -13.88 19.99 19.76
C ILE A 80 -12.92 20.37 18.63
N SER A 81 -11.70 20.82 18.95
CA SER A 81 -10.69 21.19 17.96
C SER A 81 -10.31 20.01 17.06
N ILE A 82 -10.10 18.83 17.65
CA ILE A 82 -9.79 17.58 16.94
C ILE A 82 -10.93 17.22 15.97
N LEU A 83 -12.19 17.14 16.44
CA LEU A 83 -13.32 16.80 15.58
C LEU A 83 -13.52 17.82 14.46
N ASN A 84 -13.46 19.12 14.77
CA ASN A 84 -13.65 20.17 13.79
C ASN A 84 -12.55 20.19 12.70
N SER A 85 -11.34 19.76 13.03
CA SER A 85 -10.24 19.63 12.05
C SER A 85 -10.39 18.41 11.15
N ALA A 86 -11.17 17.42 11.58
CA ALA A 86 -11.27 16.12 10.94
C ALA A 86 -12.43 16.02 9.94
N ILE A 87 -13.13 17.12 9.66
CA ILE A 87 -14.37 17.13 8.88
C ILE A 87 -14.44 18.31 7.91
N ASN A 88 -15.17 18.11 6.81
CA ASN A 88 -15.49 19.15 5.84
C ASN A 88 -16.71 19.98 6.24
N ASP A 89 -17.04 20.99 5.44
CA ASP A 89 -18.10 21.94 5.73
C ASP A 89 -19.50 21.29 5.85
N ILE A 90 -19.77 20.24 5.06
CA ILE A 90 -21.06 19.54 5.08
C ILE A 90 -21.24 18.79 6.40
N GLN A 91 -20.21 18.04 6.80
CA GLN A 91 -20.22 17.29 8.07
C GLN A 91 -20.21 18.25 9.25
N ARG A 92 -19.48 19.36 9.16
CA ARG A 92 -19.48 20.42 10.19
C ARG A 92 -20.87 20.99 10.40
N ALA A 93 -21.59 21.30 9.32
CA ALA A 93 -22.96 21.77 9.41
C ALA A 93 -23.89 20.74 10.09
N ALA A 94 -23.63 19.45 9.93
CA ALA A 94 -24.44 18.40 10.55
C ALA A 94 -24.19 18.20 12.05
N ILE A 95 -23.07 18.69 12.60
CA ILE A 95 -22.72 18.52 14.02
C ILE A 95 -22.58 19.84 14.79
N VAL A 96 -22.73 20.99 14.13
CA VAL A 96 -22.46 22.30 14.75
C VAL A 96 -23.34 22.56 15.97
N GLU A 97 -24.61 22.19 15.93
CA GLU A 97 -25.54 22.36 17.05
C GLU A 97 -25.13 21.49 18.26
N LEU A 98 -24.64 20.27 18.00
CA LEU A 98 -24.15 19.35 19.02
C LEU A 98 -22.86 19.90 19.66
N ILE A 99 -21.93 20.43 18.85
CA ILE A 99 -20.72 21.10 19.35
C ILE A 99 -21.08 22.34 20.19
N GLN A 100 -22.06 23.15 19.77
CA GLN A 100 -22.53 24.31 20.51
C GLN A 100 -23.20 23.94 21.84
N ALA A 101 -23.96 22.85 21.86
CA ALA A 101 -24.51 22.26 23.09
C ALA A 101 -23.42 21.60 23.96
N GLY A 102 -22.20 21.44 23.42
CA GLY A 102 -21.10 20.78 24.08
C GLY A 102 -21.25 19.27 24.18
N ASP A 103 -22.06 18.68 23.31
CA ASP A 103 -22.32 17.25 23.14
C ASP A 103 -21.34 16.65 22.12
N ILE A 104 -20.16 16.25 22.62
CA ILE A 104 -19.08 15.71 21.80
C ILE A 104 -19.39 14.27 21.39
N ALA A 105 -19.96 13.45 22.28
CA ALA A 105 -20.34 12.08 21.97
C ALA A 105 -21.47 12.03 20.95
N GLY A 106 -22.48 12.89 21.07
CA GLY A 106 -23.52 13.06 20.06
C GLY A 106 -22.94 13.48 18.71
N SER A 107 -21.99 14.42 18.71
CA SER A 107 -21.27 14.83 17.48
C SER A 107 -20.54 13.65 16.84
N TRP A 108 -19.85 12.84 17.65
CA TRP A 108 -19.17 11.64 17.19
C TRP A 108 -20.14 10.61 16.61
N ASN A 109 -21.20 10.27 17.34
CA ASN A 109 -22.24 9.34 16.92
C ASN A 109 -22.88 9.77 15.60
N LYS A 110 -23.06 11.09 15.39
CA LYS A 110 -23.56 11.63 14.13
C LYS A 110 -22.61 11.38 12.96
N LEU A 111 -21.29 11.49 13.18
CA LEU A 111 -20.27 11.16 12.17
C LEU A 111 -20.20 9.65 11.91
N VAL A 112 -20.29 8.82 12.96
CA VAL A 112 -20.38 7.36 12.82
C VAL A 112 -21.58 6.96 11.96
N ALA A 113 -22.73 7.59 12.15
CA ALA A 113 -23.93 7.31 11.37
C ALA A 113 -23.81 7.68 9.87
N MET A 114 -22.79 8.46 9.48
CA MET A 114 -22.49 8.79 8.08
C MET A 114 -21.54 7.80 7.42
N ASP A 115 -21.08 6.77 8.14
CA ASP A 115 -20.21 5.71 7.64
C ASP A 115 -20.88 4.91 6.52
N GLN A 116 -20.43 5.09 5.28
CA GLN A 116 -20.92 4.31 4.14
C GLN A 116 -20.32 2.91 4.06
N THR A 117 -19.26 2.60 4.84
CA THR A 117 -18.58 1.30 4.80
C THR A 117 -19.45 0.15 5.32
N GLN A 118 -20.56 0.47 5.97
CA GLN A 118 -21.59 -0.49 6.37
C GLN A 118 -22.68 -0.70 5.31
N HIS A 119 -22.77 0.18 4.30
CA HIS A 119 -23.84 0.11 3.30
C HIS A 119 -23.60 -1.04 2.29
N PRO A 120 -24.55 -1.97 2.08
CA PRO A 120 -24.34 -3.15 1.24
C PRO A 120 -23.84 -2.85 -0.18
N SER A 121 -24.39 -1.81 -0.83
CA SER A 121 -23.96 -1.43 -2.19
C SER A 121 -22.55 -0.86 -2.23
N PHE A 122 -22.13 -0.15 -1.17
CA PHE A 122 -20.76 0.36 -1.09
C PHE A 122 -19.78 -0.80 -0.89
N VAL A 123 -20.08 -1.70 0.04
CA VAL A 123 -19.31 -2.92 0.29
C VAL A 123 -19.16 -3.75 -0.98
N ALA A 124 -20.27 -4.01 -1.69
CA ALA A 124 -20.26 -4.75 -2.94
C ALA A 124 -19.38 -4.07 -4.02
N ASN A 125 -19.43 -2.74 -4.10
CA ASN A 125 -18.60 -1.99 -5.04
C ASN A 125 -17.11 -2.06 -4.70
N VAL A 126 -16.72 -1.86 -3.42
CA VAL A 126 -15.32 -1.98 -2.99
C VAL A 126 -14.80 -3.40 -3.23
N ARG A 127 -15.60 -4.44 -2.91
CA ARG A 127 -15.23 -5.83 -3.18
C ARG A 127 -15.05 -6.10 -4.67
N LYS A 128 -15.94 -5.57 -5.51
CA LYS A 128 -15.81 -5.68 -6.97
C LYS A 128 -14.50 -5.05 -7.44
N ILE A 129 -14.20 -3.82 -7.03
CA ILE A 129 -12.95 -3.13 -7.37
C ILE A 129 -11.74 -3.95 -6.92
N PHE A 130 -11.73 -4.40 -5.66
CA PHE A 130 -10.66 -5.23 -5.10
C PHE A 130 -10.36 -6.48 -5.94
N HIS A 131 -11.38 -7.18 -6.46
CA HIS A 131 -11.17 -8.33 -7.34
C HIS A 131 -10.79 -7.95 -8.78
N GLU A 132 -11.12 -6.74 -9.22
CA GLU A 132 -10.76 -6.19 -10.54
C GLU A 132 -9.34 -5.59 -10.56
N GLU A 133 -8.73 -5.30 -9.39
CA GLU A 133 -7.36 -4.80 -9.30
C GLU A 133 -6.35 -5.69 -10.04
N THR A 134 -5.41 -5.07 -10.72
CA THR A 134 -4.36 -5.75 -11.49
C THR A 134 -2.99 -5.18 -11.18
N PHE A 135 -2.00 -6.06 -11.05
CA PHE A 135 -0.62 -5.65 -10.91
C PHE A 135 0.04 -5.50 -12.29
N ASP A 136 0.46 -4.29 -12.62
CA ASP A 136 1.31 -4.01 -13.77
C ASP A 136 2.72 -3.61 -13.30
N PRO A 137 3.74 -4.48 -13.47
CA PRO A 137 5.11 -4.20 -13.05
C PRO A 137 5.79 -3.08 -13.84
N GLU A 138 5.24 -2.65 -14.99
CA GLU A 138 5.78 -1.53 -15.77
C GLU A 138 5.35 -0.17 -15.20
N THR A 139 4.17 -0.10 -14.58
CA THR A 139 3.60 1.17 -14.10
C THR A 139 3.67 1.33 -12.59
N GLN A 140 3.79 0.24 -11.82
CA GLN A 140 3.86 0.31 -10.36
C GLN A 140 4.77 -0.74 -9.75
N THR A 141 5.28 -0.43 -8.56
CA THR A 141 6.02 -1.37 -7.73
C THR A 141 5.08 -2.37 -7.04
N ILE A 142 5.61 -3.53 -6.65
CA ILE A 142 4.83 -4.51 -5.87
C ILE A 142 4.34 -3.92 -4.54
N ARG A 143 5.10 -2.99 -3.94
CA ARG A 143 4.71 -2.30 -2.71
C ARG A 143 3.47 -1.44 -2.93
N GLN A 144 3.45 -0.63 -3.98
CA GLN A 144 2.28 0.19 -4.33
C GLN A 144 1.04 -0.67 -4.57
N PHE A 145 1.18 -1.81 -5.25
CA PHE A 145 0.06 -2.73 -5.46
C PHE A 145 -0.45 -3.35 -4.16
N ILE A 146 0.46 -3.78 -3.28
CA ILE A 146 0.09 -4.29 -1.95
C ILE A 146 -0.64 -3.22 -1.13
N ASP A 147 -0.15 -1.97 -1.16
CA ASP A 147 -0.78 -0.85 -0.45
C ASP A 147 -2.22 -0.61 -0.97
N ILE A 148 -2.46 -0.73 -2.28
CA ILE A 148 -3.82 -0.66 -2.86
C ILE A 148 -4.71 -1.78 -2.29
N LEU A 149 -4.26 -3.03 -2.30
CA LEU A 149 -5.06 -4.15 -1.79
C LEU A 149 -5.35 -4.01 -0.28
N LEU A 150 -4.36 -3.60 0.49
CA LEU A 150 -4.51 -3.34 1.92
C LEU A 150 -5.49 -2.18 2.18
N SER A 151 -5.49 -1.15 1.32
CA SER A 151 -6.45 -0.05 1.46
C SER A 151 -7.91 -0.53 1.37
N HIS A 152 -8.21 -1.43 0.43
CA HIS A 152 -9.54 -2.04 0.31
C HIS A 152 -9.90 -2.88 1.55
N GLN A 153 -8.95 -3.65 2.08
CA GLN A 153 -9.14 -4.41 3.31
C GLN A 153 -9.42 -3.50 4.51
N ILE A 154 -8.67 -2.40 4.66
CA ILE A 154 -8.86 -1.43 5.73
C ILE A 154 -10.23 -0.74 5.61
N THR A 155 -10.61 -0.31 4.41
CA THR A 155 -11.93 0.29 4.14
C THR A 155 -13.08 -0.60 4.58
N LEU A 156 -12.94 -1.92 4.44
CA LEU A 156 -13.97 -2.89 4.81
C LEU A 156 -13.73 -3.59 6.15
N SER A 157 -12.74 -3.16 6.95
CA SER A 157 -12.31 -3.83 8.18
C SER A 157 -13.42 -3.97 9.23
N LYS A 158 -14.38 -3.04 9.24
CA LYS A 158 -15.55 -3.05 10.13
C LYS A 158 -16.81 -3.63 9.50
N SER A 159 -16.75 -4.05 8.25
CA SER A 159 -17.90 -4.61 7.54
C SER A 159 -18.02 -6.12 7.83
N LYS A 160 -19.26 -6.62 7.89
CA LYS A 160 -19.53 -8.08 7.97
C LYS A 160 -18.93 -8.85 6.79
N HIS A 161 -18.74 -8.19 5.65
CA HIS A 161 -18.14 -8.77 4.44
C HIS A 161 -16.74 -8.20 4.17
N GLY A 162 -16.00 -7.90 5.22
CA GLY A 162 -14.60 -7.49 5.15
C GLY A 162 -13.72 -8.50 4.40
N ILE A 163 -12.61 -8.00 3.85
CA ILE A 163 -11.61 -8.82 3.15
C ILE A 163 -10.71 -9.45 4.20
N CYS A 164 -10.63 -10.77 4.25
CA CYS A 164 -9.76 -11.46 5.20
C CYS A 164 -8.35 -11.67 4.63
N ASP A 165 -7.37 -11.93 5.49
CA ASP A 165 -5.98 -12.10 5.08
C ASP A 165 -5.77 -13.23 4.08
N LEU A 166 -6.55 -14.31 4.23
CA LEU A 166 -6.52 -15.43 3.29
C LEU A 166 -6.96 -14.99 1.89
N GLU A 167 -8.03 -14.21 1.82
CA GLU A 167 -8.57 -13.67 0.57
C GLU A 167 -7.59 -12.67 -0.06
N LEU A 168 -7.07 -11.72 0.72
CA LEU A 168 -6.07 -10.75 0.25
C LEU A 168 -4.83 -11.44 -0.30
N LYS A 169 -4.31 -12.44 0.41
CA LYS A 169 -3.17 -13.23 -0.05
C LYS A 169 -3.48 -13.95 -1.37
N SER A 170 -4.66 -14.58 -1.48
CA SER A 170 -5.07 -15.26 -2.71
C SER A 170 -5.13 -14.30 -3.90
N VAL A 171 -5.80 -13.15 -3.75
CA VAL A 171 -5.89 -12.13 -4.81
C VAL A 171 -4.52 -11.58 -5.15
N LEU A 172 -3.70 -11.21 -4.15
CA LEU A 172 -2.34 -10.73 -4.36
C LEU A 172 -1.54 -11.69 -5.24
N LEU A 173 -1.55 -12.99 -4.91
CA LEU A 173 -0.81 -14.00 -5.65
C LEU A 173 -1.41 -14.28 -7.03
N GLU A 174 -2.73 -14.30 -7.16
CA GLU A 174 -3.42 -14.52 -8.44
C GLU A 174 -3.09 -13.43 -9.46
N LYS A 175 -3.04 -12.17 -9.02
CA LYS A 175 -2.81 -11.00 -9.87
C LYS A 175 -1.35 -10.78 -10.26
N LEU A 176 -0.41 -11.58 -9.76
CA LEU A 176 0.98 -11.53 -10.20
C LEU A 176 1.13 -12.08 -11.63
N PRO A 177 1.99 -11.47 -12.48
CA PRO A 177 2.32 -11.99 -13.79
C PRO A 177 2.78 -13.45 -13.74
N ASN A 178 2.36 -14.24 -14.72
CA ASN A 178 2.77 -15.65 -14.85
C ASN A 178 4.15 -15.82 -15.54
N THR A 179 5.03 -14.83 -15.42
CA THR A 179 6.32 -14.77 -16.10
C THR A 179 7.44 -14.39 -15.11
N GLY A 180 8.68 -14.73 -15.49
CA GLY A 180 9.89 -14.32 -14.77
C GLY A 180 9.88 -14.60 -13.27
N ILE A 181 10.35 -13.60 -12.50
CA ILE A 181 10.44 -13.66 -11.04
C ILE A 181 9.06 -13.81 -10.38
N TRP A 182 8.02 -13.20 -10.93
CA TRP A 182 6.67 -13.20 -10.36
C TRP A 182 6.06 -14.59 -10.29
N ARG A 183 6.22 -15.40 -11.35
CA ARG A 183 5.80 -16.80 -11.36
C ARG A 183 6.53 -17.61 -10.28
N TYR A 184 7.84 -17.42 -10.15
CA TYR A 184 8.66 -18.10 -9.15
C TYR A 184 8.21 -17.73 -7.73
N LEU A 185 8.04 -16.44 -7.44
CA LEU A 185 7.63 -15.97 -6.11
C LEU A 185 6.24 -16.47 -5.72
N ARG A 186 5.30 -16.49 -6.67
CA ARG A 186 3.97 -17.05 -6.45
C ARG A 186 4.02 -18.52 -6.06
N VAL A 187 4.73 -19.34 -6.84
CA VAL A 187 4.86 -20.78 -6.56
C VAL A 187 5.58 -21.02 -5.23
N SER A 188 6.64 -20.26 -4.95
CA SER A 188 7.38 -20.30 -3.67
C SER A 188 6.47 -20.01 -2.48
N ALA A 189 5.67 -18.93 -2.54
CA ALA A 189 4.76 -18.55 -1.46
C ALA A 189 3.69 -19.62 -1.20
N ILE A 190 3.11 -20.18 -2.27
CA ILE A 190 2.11 -21.26 -2.18
C ILE A 190 2.74 -22.52 -1.58
N TYR A 191 3.89 -22.95 -2.09
CA TYR A 191 4.58 -24.16 -1.65
C TYR A 191 4.98 -24.09 -0.17
N LYS A 192 5.52 -22.94 0.25
CA LYS A 192 5.91 -22.68 1.64
C LYS A 192 4.74 -22.39 2.58
N ARG A 193 3.51 -22.28 2.05
CA ARG A 193 2.29 -21.97 2.81
C ARG A 193 2.43 -20.70 3.65
N LEU A 194 3.02 -19.67 3.08
CA LEU A 194 3.30 -18.42 3.80
C LEU A 194 2.01 -17.76 4.32
N SER A 195 2.13 -17.09 5.47
CA SER A 195 1.11 -16.15 5.96
C SER A 195 0.98 -14.95 5.02
N LEU A 196 -0.02 -14.08 5.22
CA LEU A 196 -0.12 -12.86 4.42
C LEU A 196 1.12 -11.97 4.64
N GLU A 197 1.51 -11.77 5.90
CA GLU A 197 2.68 -10.97 6.28
C GLU A 197 3.97 -11.51 5.66
N ASP A 198 4.21 -12.82 5.78
CA ASP A 198 5.38 -13.47 5.19
C ASP A 198 5.36 -13.41 3.66
N THR A 199 4.18 -13.48 3.05
CA THR A 199 4.02 -13.35 1.59
C THR A 199 4.39 -11.94 1.14
N ILE A 200 3.88 -10.91 1.81
CA ILE A 200 4.22 -9.51 1.54
C ILE A 200 5.72 -9.29 1.68
N LEU A 201 6.32 -9.75 2.79
CA LEU A 201 7.75 -9.61 3.03
C LEU A 201 8.56 -10.34 1.95
N HIS A 202 8.19 -11.57 1.61
CA HIS A 202 8.85 -12.35 0.57
C HIS A 202 8.82 -11.65 -0.79
N LEU A 203 7.66 -11.13 -1.19
CA LEU A 203 7.49 -10.43 -2.46
C LEU A 203 8.30 -9.15 -2.52
N VAL A 204 8.25 -8.33 -1.46
CA VAL A 204 8.96 -7.04 -1.39
C VAL A 204 10.47 -7.24 -1.41
N VAL A 205 11.00 -8.15 -0.60
CA VAL A 205 12.45 -8.41 -0.53
C VAL A 205 12.96 -8.94 -1.86
N MET A 206 12.30 -9.95 -2.41
CA MET A 206 12.79 -10.61 -3.63
C MET A 206 12.63 -9.73 -4.88
N ALA A 207 11.58 -8.91 -4.96
CA ALA A 207 11.42 -7.94 -6.04
C ALA A 207 12.47 -6.82 -5.99
N SER A 208 13.09 -6.60 -4.83
CA SER A 208 14.15 -5.59 -4.63
C SER A 208 15.55 -6.14 -4.91
N LEU A 209 15.70 -7.45 -5.10
CA LEU A 209 16.99 -8.06 -5.42
C LEU A 209 17.36 -7.73 -6.87
N PRO A 210 18.63 -7.38 -7.14
CA PRO A 210 19.10 -7.21 -8.50
C PRO A 210 18.91 -8.54 -9.23
N ILE A 211 18.15 -8.51 -10.34
CA ILE A 211 18.04 -9.65 -11.23
C ILE A 211 19.47 -9.95 -11.71
N PRO A 212 20.03 -11.14 -11.42
CA PRO A 212 21.30 -11.52 -12.00
C PRO A 212 21.09 -11.46 -13.51
N LYS A 213 21.90 -10.68 -14.23
CA LYS A 213 21.97 -10.81 -15.68
C LYS A 213 22.26 -12.29 -15.93
N SER A 214 21.30 -13.02 -16.46
CA SER A 214 21.56 -14.38 -16.89
C SER A 214 22.65 -14.29 -17.94
N ASP A 215 23.80 -14.89 -17.69
CA ASP A 215 24.66 -15.33 -18.77
C ASP A 215 23.77 -16.17 -19.69
N THR A 216 23.46 -15.62 -20.85
CA THR A 216 22.82 -16.33 -21.96
C THR A 216 23.77 -17.45 -22.36
N ASN A 217 23.67 -18.60 -21.70
CA ASN A 217 23.95 -19.87 -22.33
C ASN A 217 22.74 -20.20 -23.21
N ASP A 218 22.62 -19.46 -24.32
CA ASP A 218 21.92 -19.97 -25.47
C ASP A 218 22.71 -21.19 -25.93
N GLY A 219 22.15 -22.37 -25.65
CA GLY A 219 22.53 -23.61 -26.30
C GLY A 219 22.13 -23.52 -27.76
N ASP A 220 22.92 -22.79 -28.55
CA ASP A 220 22.86 -22.84 -30.01
C ASP A 220 23.69 -24.05 -30.47
N ALA A 221 23.01 -25.18 -30.51
CA ALA A 221 23.45 -26.34 -31.25
C ALA A 221 23.34 -26.04 -32.76
N VAL A 222 24.49 -26.13 -33.43
CA VAL A 222 24.66 -26.43 -34.86
C VAL A 222 24.29 -25.31 -35.85
N ASN A 223 25.28 -24.48 -36.16
CA ASN A 223 25.69 -24.27 -37.56
C ASN A 223 27.13 -23.74 -37.62
N ALA A 224 28.09 -24.61 -37.27
CA ALA A 224 29.46 -24.40 -37.69
C ALA A 224 29.52 -24.65 -39.21
N SER A 225 29.28 -23.60 -39.98
CA SER A 225 29.62 -23.55 -41.39
C SER A 225 31.10 -23.90 -41.54
N VAL A 226 31.35 -25.12 -42.04
CA VAL A 226 32.64 -25.63 -42.46
C VAL A 226 33.20 -24.71 -43.54
N LYS A 227 33.90 -23.65 -43.13
CA LYS A 227 34.86 -22.96 -43.98
C LYS A 227 36.10 -23.85 -44.08
N LYS A 228 36.15 -24.61 -45.18
CA LYS A 228 37.37 -25.22 -45.70
C LYS A 228 38.45 -24.14 -45.83
N ASN A 229 39.38 -24.07 -44.87
CA ASN A 229 40.69 -23.50 -45.10
C ASN A 229 41.66 -24.66 -45.33
N ASP A 230 41.77 -24.98 -46.61
CA ASP A 230 42.76 -25.87 -47.18
C ASP A 230 44.14 -25.20 -47.15
N LYS A 231 45.17 -26.02 -46.89
CA LYS A 231 46.63 -25.76 -46.99
C LYS A 231 47.27 -24.98 -45.83
N ARG A 232 48.39 -25.40 -45.23
CA ARG A 232 49.42 -26.40 -45.61
C ARG A 232 50.41 -26.54 -44.44
N ARG A 233 50.83 -27.77 -44.09
CA ARG A 233 52.14 -28.02 -43.44
C ARG A 233 52.67 -29.40 -43.85
N GLY A 234 53.95 -29.44 -44.24
CA GLY A 234 54.68 -30.56 -44.85
C GLY A 234 55.17 -30.11 -46.24
N GLY A 235 56.45 -29.95 -46.56
CA GLY A 235 57.68 -30.57 -46.04
C GLY A 235 58.31 -31.34 -47.22
N GLU A 236 59.55 -30.98 -47.58
CA GLU A 236 60.47 -31.63 -48.55
C GLU A 236 60.18 -31.41 -50.06
N MET A 237 61.03 -30.74 -50.86
CA MET A 237 62.43 -30.99 -51.24
C MET A 237 62.57 -32.16 -52.24
N ASN A 238 62.64 -31.85 -53.55
CA ASN A 238 63.66 -32.41 -54.47
C ASN A 238 63.53 -32.00 -55.96
N ARG A 239 64.71 -31.65 -56.49
CA ARG A 239 65.30 -32.01 -57.81
C ARG A 239 64.78 -31.41 -59.12
N PHE A 240 65.59 -30.46 -59.59
CA PHE A 240 66.45 -30.53 -60.77
C PHE A 240 65.85 -30.95 -62.13
N ASP A 241 65.83 -29.93 -62.98
CA ASP A 241 65.84 -29.90 -64.44
C ASP A 241 66.81 -30.91 -65.10
N LYS A 242 66.27 -31.67 -66.06
CA LYS A 242 66.97 -32.21 -67.24
C LYS A 242 66.39 -31.43 -68.43
N GLY A 243 67.11 -30.67 -69.25
CA GLY A 243 68.44 -30.93 -69.78
C GLY A 243 68.33 -31.55 -71.19
N THR A 244 68.27 -30.72 -72.23
CA THR A 244 68.70 -31.01 -73.62
C THR A 244 68.77 -29.68 -74.38
N ARG A 245 69.98 -29.19 -74.73
CA ARG A 245 70.67 -29.37 -76.03
C ARG A 245 69.87 -28.72 -77.18
N THR A 246 70.43 -27.88 -78.07
CA THR A 246 71.72 -28.01 -78.77
C THR A 246 72.05 -26.74 -79.57
N LYS A 247 73.36 -26.40 -79.64
CA LYS A 247 74.17 -25.93 -80.80
C LYS A 247 73.55 -24.94 -81.81
N SER A 248 74.09 -23.72 -81.90
CA SER A 248 75.18 -23.29 -82.80
C SER A 248 74.72 -22.97 -84.21
N ILE A 249 75.04 -21.76 -84.69
CA ILE A 249 75.63 -21.46 -86.01
C ILE A 249 76.17 -20.01 -85.97
N ILE A 250 77.46 -19.93 -86.32
CA ILE A 250 78.36 -18.80 -86.66
C ILE A 250 78.59 -17.72 -85.59
#